data_AF-A0A100W838-F1
#
_entry.id   AF-A0A100W838-F1
#
_cell.length_a   1.000
_cell.length_b   1.000
_cell.length_c   1.000
_cell.angle_alpha   90.00
_cell.angle_beta   90.00
_cell.angle_gamma   90.00
#
_symmetry.space_group_name_H-M   'P 1'
#
loop_
_entity.id
_entity.type
_entity.pdbx_description
1 polymer ?
#
loop_
_entity_poly.entity_id
_entity_poly.type
_entity_poly.pdbx_seq_one_letter_code
_entity_poly.pdbx_strand_id
1 'polypeptide(L)'
;MMLSRLAREFAAEISSHDWSDAPYRLDRAGHQRQWDSRATDDQLTPDETENVLINVMWVTAQVLRNLDPNLDVHEFAEACGVPRSRRLNSNGKPSGVITHGLRWNDEQPGLPLPPGAPLQRVVMHCTAPNLVVFKRLLKEVGAMNPGLPPTQVEKTEVDSAGGALRTVTVYVREWDSDRAASKAVEMVRRASESLQGGGPVTLISATEVVCGS
;
A
#
# COMPACT_ATOMS: atom_id res chain seq x y z
N MET A 1 -21.05 -3.08 7.91
CA MET A 1 -20.46 -3.64 9.14
C MET A 1 -20.42 -2.52 10.18
N MET A 2 -19.37 -2.39 10.99
CA MET A 2 -19.09 -1.17 11.76
C MET A 2 -17.59 -0.88 11.59
N LEU A 3 -17.27 0.24 10.96
CA LEU A 3 -15.88 0.72 10.79
C LEU A 3 -15.07 0.65 12.10
N SER A 4 -13.80 0.27 11.99
CA SER A 4 -12.85 0.29 13.10
C SER A 4 -12.76 1.71 13.72
N ARG A 5 -12.33 1.82 14.98
CA ARG A 5 -12.19 3.15 15.63
C ARG A 5 -11.35 4.10 14.77
N LEU A 6 -10.18 3.63 14.32
CA LEU A 6 -9.27 4.41 13.50
C LEU A 6 -9.91 4.86 12.18
N ALA A 7 -10.63 3.96 11.49
CA ALA A 7 -11.34 4.31 10.26
C ALA A 7 -12.46 5.33 10.50
N ARG A 8 -13.20 5.24 11.62
CA ARG A 8 -14.21 6.25 11.97
C ARG A 8 -13.61 7.62 12.30
N GLU A 9 -12.47 7.65 12.98
CA GLU A 9 -11.79 8.92 13.30
C GLU A 9 -11.28 9.61 12.04
N PHE A 10 -10.65 8.88 11.11
CA PHE A 10 -10.28 9.43 9.80
C PHE A 10 -11.49 9.87 8.97
N ALA A 11 -12.56 9.07 8.93
CA ALA A 11 -13.76 9.41 8.17
C ALA A 11 -14.46 10.66 8.73
N ALA A 12 -14.53 10.81 10.06
CA ALA A 12 -15.10 11.98 10.71
C ALA A 12 -14.28 13.25 10.43
N GLU A 13 -12.94 13.17 10.49
CA GLU A 13 -12.07 14.29 10.12
C GLU A 13 -12.31 14.70 8.66
N ILE A 14 -12.27 13.74 7.72
CA ILE A 14 -12.50 13.97 6.29
C ILE A 14 -13.88 14.59 6.03
N SER A 15 -14.93 14.11 6.71
CA SER A 15 -16.29 14.61 6.55
C SER A 15 -16.54 15.98 7.20
N SER A 16 -15.68 16.42 8.12
CA SER A 16 -15.81 17.70 8.82
C SER A 16 -15.21 18.88 8.04
N HIS A 17 -14.35 18.57 7.07
CA HIS A 17 -13.49 19.48 6.32
C HIS A 17 -14.22 20.14 5.14
N ASP A 18 -13.94 21.42 4.87
CA ASP A 18 -14.49 22.13 3.71
C ASP A 18 -13.57 21.98 2.50
N TRP A 19 -13.79 20.93 1.71
CA TRP A 19 -12.97 20.61 0.54
C TRP A 19 -13.06 21.63 -0.60
N SER A 20 -13.99 22.60 -0.54
CA SER A 20 -14.24 23.53 -1.65
C SER A 20 -13.21 24.68 -1.76
N ASP A 21 -12.46 24.92 -0.69
CA ASP A 21 -11.40 25.94 -0.58
C ASP A 21 -9.98 25.31 -0.57
N ALA A 22 -9.90 23.97 -0.59
CA ALA A 22 -8.68 23.19 -0.40
C ALA A 22 -7.48 23.55 -1.31
N PRO A 23 -7.64 23.91 -2.62
CA PRO A 23 -6.49 24.27 -3.44
C PRO A 23 -6.06 25.75 -3.29
N TYR A 24 -6.90 26.60 -2.70
CA TYR A 24 -6.64 28.04 -2.58
C TYR A 24 -6.06 28.43 -1.22
N ARG A 25 -6.12 27.55 -0.21
CA ARG A 25 -5.66 27.82 1.15
C ARG A 25 -4.87 26.66 1.77
N LEU A 26 -3.68 26.98 2.25
CA LEU A 26 -2.79 26.04 2.94
C LEU A 26 -3.07 25.97 4.45
N ASP A 27 -3.55 27.07 5.05
CA ASP A 27 -3.87 27.15 6.48
C ASP A 27 -5.39 27.09 6.72
N ARG A 28 -5.77 26.64 7.93
CA ARG A 28 -7.17 26.54 8.39
C ARG A 28 -8.08 25.64 7.55
N ALA A 29 -7.54 24.66 6.84
CA ALA A 29 -8.34 23.77 5.98
C ALA A 29 -9.48 23.02 6.73
N GLY A 30 -9.35 22.79 8.05
CA GLY A 30 -10.43 22.27 8.91
C GLY A 30 -11.50 23.29 9.33
N HIS A 31 -11.47 24.54 8.84
CA HIS A 31 -12.52 25.53 9.07
C HIS A 31 -13.63 25.38 8.04
N GLN A 32 -14.89 25.45 8.47
CA GLN A 32 -16.01 25.56 7.55
C GLN A 32 -16.10 27.00 7.02
N ARG A 33 -16.17 27.20 5.69
CA ARG A 33 -16.19 28.53 5.06
C ARG A 33 -17.32 29.41 5.57
N GLN A 34 -18.47 28.82 5.93
CA GLN A 34 -19.62 29.50 6.54
C GLN A 34 -19.33 30.19 7.89
N TRP A 35 -18.21 29.85 8.56
CA TRP A 35 -17.77 30.45 9.82
C TRP A 35 -16.43 31.19 9.69
N ASP A 36 -15.82 31.26 8.50
CA ASP A 36 -14.53 31.93 8.32
C ASP A 36 -14.69 33.39 7.89
N SER A 37 -14.32 34.29 8.80
CA SER A 37 -14.17 35.73 8.53
C SER A 37 -13.13 36.11 7.46
N ARG A 38 -12.34 35.13 6.96
CA ARG A 38 -11.32 35.32 5.91
C ARG A 38 -11.39 34.23 4.82
N ALA A 39 -12.60 33.86 4.42
CA ALA A 39 -12.80 33.09 3.19
C ALA A 39 -12.12 33.79 1.99
N THR A 40 -11.57 33.01 1.09
CA THR A 40 -11.17 33.43 -0.27
C THR A 40 -12.39 33.86 -1.09
N ASP A 41 -12.16 34.55 -2.20
CA ASP A 41 -13.21 34.79 -3.20
C ASP A 41 -13.38 33.58 -4.14
N ASP A 42 -12.29 32.86 -4.43
CA ASP A 42 -12.30 31.66 -5.27
C ASP A 42 -12.88 30.43 -4.55
N GLN A 43 -13.50 29.52 -5.30
CA GLN A 43 -14.05 28.26 -4.78
C GLN A 43 -14.10 27.21 -5.89
N LEU A 44 -13.83 25.95 -5.53
CA LEU A 44 -14.12 24.82 -6.41
C LEU A 44 -15.63 24.69 -6.65
N THR A 45 -16.01 24.28 -7.85
CA THR A 45 -17.38 23.86 -8.12
C THR A 45 -17.77 22.66 -7.25
N PRO A 46 -19.07 22.36 -7.07
CA PRO A 46 -19.50 21.18 -6.32
C PRO A 46 -18.90 19.86 -6.86
N ASP A 47 -18.83 19.69 -8.18
CA ASP A 47 -18.21 18.52 -8.81
C ASP A 47 -16.70 18.42 -8.51
N GLU A 48 -15.96 19.52 -8.56
CA GLU A 48 -14.53 19.56 -8.23
C GLU A 48 -14.29 19.29 -6.74
N THR A 49 -15.15 19.83 -5.87
CA THR A 49 -15.15 19.59 -4.42
C THR A 49 -15.37 18.10 -4.11
N GLU A 50 -16.34 17.46 -4.78
CA GLU A 50 -16.57 16.02 -4.69
C GLU A 50 -15.36 15.20 -5.15
N ASN A 51 -14.68 15.62 -6.23
CA ASN A 51 -13.48 14.95 -6.73
C ASN A 51 -12.32 15.01 -5.73
N VAL A 52 -12.10 16.16 -5.07
CA VAL A 52 -11.08 16.29 -4.01
C VAL A 52 -11.41 15.38 -2.83
N LEU A 53 -12.64 15.42 -2.32
CA LEU A 53 -13.12 14.54 -1.24
C LEU A 53 -12.89 13.06 -1.56
N ILE A 54 -13.26 12.62 -2.77
CA ILE A 54 -13.11 11.22 -3.21
C ILE A 54 -11.63 10.82 -3.32
N ASN A 55 -10.77 11.70 -3.84
CA ASN A 55 -9.33 11.45 -3.91
C ASN A 55 -8.70 11.26 -2.52
N VAL A 56 -9.04 12.12 -1.55
CA VAL A 56 -8.58 12.00 -0.16
C VAL A 56 -9.10 10.71 0.47
N MET A 57 -10.39 10.40 0.28
CA MET A 57 -11.00 9.16 0.74
C MET A 57 -10.27 7.93 0.18
N TRP A 58 -9.95 7.87 -1.12
CA TRP A 58 -9.19 6.76 -1.72
C TRP A 58 -7.79 6.61 -1.12
N VAL A 59 -7.04 7.71 -0.97
CA VAL A 59 -5.67 7.66 -0.39
C VAL A 59 -5.70 7.13 1.04
N THR A 60 -6.64 7.61 1.87
CA THR A 60 -6.81 7.12 3.25
C THR A 60 -7.30 5.68 3.29
N ALA A 61 -8.26 5.32 2.43
CA ALA A 61 -8.77 3.95 2.33
C ALA A 61 -7.69 2.95 1.88
N GLN A 62 -6.75 3.33 1.01
CA GLN A 62 -5.61 2.48 0.65
C GLN A 62 -4.78 2.09 1.87
N VAL A 63 -4.46 3.06 2.73
CA VAL A 63 -3.68 2.83 3.96
C VAL A 63 -4.48 2.01 4.96
N LEU A 64 -5.74 2.38 5.20
CA LEU A 64 -6.62 1.67 6.14
C LEU A 64 -6.87 0.22 5.70
N ARG A 65 -7.06 -0.05 4.41
CA ARG A 65 -7.26 -1.41 3.88
C ARG A 65 -6.00 -2.28 3.97
N ASN A 66 -4.83 -1.67 3.94
CA ASN A 66 -3.55 -2.35 4.19
C ASN A 66 -3.34 -2.68 5.69
N LEU A 67 -3.87 -1.86 6.59
CA LEU A 67 -3.84 -2.10 8.04
C LEU A 67 -4.95 -3.06 8.51
N ASP A 68 -6.13 -2.97 7.91
CA ASP A 68 -7.30 -3.82 8.14
C ASP A 68 -7.84 -4.33 6.80
N PRO A 69 -7.50 -5.56 6.40
CA PRO A 69 -8.00 -6.18 5.17
C PRO A 69 -9.53 -6.33 5.09
N ASN A 70 -10.28 -6.14 6.19
CA ASN A 70 -11.73 -6.33 6.23
C ASN A 70 -12.53 -5.03 6.04
N LEU A 71 -12.13 -3.92 6.66
CA LEU A 71 -12.56 -2.49 6.55
C LEU A 71 -14.01 -2.11 6.12
N ASP A 72 -14.46 -2.57 4.94
CA ASP A 72 -15.53 -2.01 4.09
C ASP A 72 -15.25 -0.58 3.54
N VAL A 73 -14.89 -0.50 2.25
CA VAL A 73 -14.58 0.78 1.56
C VAL A 73 -15.86 1.58 1.26
N HIS A 74 -17.01 0.93 1.04
CA HIS A 74 -18.26 1.64 0.75
C HIS A 74 -18.85 2.24 2.02
N GLU A 75 -18.75 1.54 3.15
CA GLU A 75 -19.09 2.09 4.48
C GLU A 75 -18.14 3.24 4.85
N PHE A 76 -16.84 3.10 4.59
CA PHE A 76 -15.86 4.17 4.82
C PHE A 76 -16.16 5.41 3.97
N ALA A 77 -16.47 5.25 2.69
CA ALA A 77 -16.83 6.37 1.82
C ALA A 77 -18.13 7.07 2.27
N GLU A 78 -19.12 6.33 2.76
CA GLU A 78 -20.32 6.93 3.37
C GLU A 78 -19.99 7.74 4.62
N ALA A 79 -19.15 7.20 5.51
CA ALA A 79 -18.71 7.90 6.71
C ALA A 79 -17.83 9.14 6.43
N CYS A 80 -17.11 9.16 5.30
CA CYS A 80 -16.37 10.33 4.82
C CYS A 80 -17.29 11.43 4.22
N GLY A 81 -18.60 11.21 4.14
CA GLY A 81 -19.54 12.16 3.56
C GLY A 81 -19.66 12.11 2.02
N VAL A 82 -19.10 11.08 1.36
CA VAL A 82 -19.17 10.98 -0.11
C VAL A 82 -20.64 10.89 -0.56
N PRO A 83 -21.10 11.73 -1.51
CA PRO A 83 -22.52 11.83 -1.82
C PRO A 83 -23.07 10.59 -2.52
N ARG A 84 -24.38 10.38 -2.35
CA ARG A 84 -25.10 9.19 -2.86
C ARG A 84 -24.97 9.01 -4.38
N SER A 85 -24.88 10.12 -5.12
CA SER A 85 -24.61 10.18 -6.57
C SER A 85 -23.31 9.50 -6.99
N ARG A 86 -22.30 9.47 -6.11
CA ARG A 86 -20.98 8.86 -6.32
C ARG A 86 -20.86 7.49 -5.68
N ARG A 87 -21.56 7.26 -4.56
CA ARG A 87 -21.58 5.96 -3.86
C ARG A 87 -22.43 4.91 -4.55
N LEU A 88 -23.53 5.30 -5.19
CA LEU A 88 -24.50 4.38 -5.79
C LEU A 88 -24.77 4.73 -7.26
N ASN A 89 -24.98 3.70 -8.07
CA ASN A 89 -25.46 3.84 -9.44
C ASN A 89 -26.97 4.18 -9.47
N SER A 90 -27.49 4.53 -10.65
CA SER A 90 -28.93 4.83 -10.86
C SER A 90 -29.88 3.70 -10.44
N ASN A 91 -29.41 2.44 -10.46
CA ASN A 91 -30.15 1.25 -10.01
C ASN A 91 -30.01 0.97 -8.49
N GLY A 92 -29.42 1.88 -7.72
CA GLY A 92 -29.22 1.75 -6.27
C GLY A 92 -28.11 0.80 -5.82
N LYS A 93 -27.41 0.13 -6.74
CA LYS A 93 -26.24 -0.71 -6.40
C LYS A 93 -25.00 0.14 -6.12
N PRO A 94 -24.03 -0.36 -5.32
CA PRO A 94 -22.74 0.32 -5.12
C PRO A 94 -22.05 0.68 -6.45
N SER A 95 -21.47 1.87 -6.52
CA SER A 95 -20.74 2.35 -7.69
C SER A 95 -19.28 1.94 -7.66
N GLY A 96 -18.75 1.51 -8.80
CA GLY A 96 -17.33 1.19 -8.97
C GLY A 96 -16.40 2.38 -8.73
N VAL A 97 -16.91 3.62 -8.83
CA VAL A 97 -16.16 4.85 -8.49
C VAL A 97 -15.47 4.71 -7.13
N ILE A 98 -16.17 4.19 -6.11
CA ILE A 98 -15.61 4.09 -4.75
C ILE A 98 -14.37 3.18 -4.68
N THR A 99 -14.22 2.19 -5.56
CA THR A 99 -13.08 1.26 -5.57
C THR A 99 -12.07 1.51 -6.69
N HIS A 100 -12.39 2.33 -7.71
CA HIS A 100 -11.53 2.55 -8.88
C HIS A 100 -10.22 3.32 -8.59
N GLY A 101 -10.21 4.23 -7.62
CA GLY A 101 -8.98 4.92 -7.22
C GLY A 101 -8.10 4.15 -6.23
N LEU A 102 -8.55 2.97 -5.80
CA LEU A 102 -7.72 2.06 -5.00
C LEU A 102 -6.83 1.22 -5.90
N ARG A 103 -5.58 1.05 -5.48
CA ARG A 103 -4.58 0.21 -6.15
C ARG A 103 -4.69 -1.21 -5.62
N TRP A 104 -5.09 -2.14 -6.48
CA TRP A 104 -5.29 -3.56 -6.18
C TRP A 104 -4.13 -4.40 -6.70
N ASN A 105 -3.94 -5.59 -6.13
CA ASN A 105 -2.99 -6.58 -6.65
C ASN A 105 -3.67 -7.42 -7.75
N ASP A 106 -3.15 -7.34 -8.98
CA ASP A 106 -3.65 -8.12 -10.13
C ASP A 106 -3.42 -9.63 -9.97
N GLU A 107 -2.37 -10.05 -9.25
CA GLU A 107 -2.11 -11.46 -8.95
C GLU A 107 -2.97 -11.98 -7.78
N GLN A 108 -3.50 -11.09 -6.93
CA GLN A 108 -4.25 -11.43 -5.71
C GLN A 108 -5.53 -10.59 -5.57
N PRO A 109 -6.62 -10.97 -6.27
CA PRO A 109 -7.87 -10.22 -6.28
C PRO A 109 -8.41 -9.92 -4.88
N GLY A 110 -8.73 -8.64 -4.63
CA GLY A 110 -9.28 -8.16 -3.36
C GLY A 110 -8.25 -7.72 -2.32
N LEU A 111 -6.95 -7.95 -2.57
CA LEU A 111 -5.86 -7.46 -1.72
C LEU A 111 -5.33 -6.11 -2.26
N PRO A 112 -5.23 -5.05 -1.44
CA PRO A 112 -4.67 -3.78 -1.87
C PRO A 112 -3.14 -3.88 -2.04
N LEU A 113 -2.57 -3.08 -2.95
CA LEU A 113 -1.14 -2.80 -2.93
C LEU A 113 -0.78 -2.01 -1.65
N PRO A 114 0.46 -2.12 -1.14
CA PRO A 114 0.90 -1.34 0.01
C PRO A 114 0.77 0.17 -0.25
N PRO A 115 0.72 0.99 0.81
CA PRO A 115 0.99 2.42 0.74
C PRO A 115 2.26 2.72 -0.06
N GLY A 116 2.42 3.97 -0.52
CA GLY A 116 3.51 4.40 -1.40
C GLY A 116 4.91 4.45 -0.76
N ALA A 117 5.27 3.43 0.02
CA ALA A 117 6.60 3.25 0.57
C ALA A 117 7.65 3.20 -0.55
N PRO A 118 8.87 3.70 -0.30
CA PRO A 118 9.96 3.62 -1.26
C PRO A 118 10.27 2.16 -1.62
N LEU A 119 10.79 1.97 -2.83
CA LEU A 119 11.23 0.64 -3.27
C LEU A 119 12.65 0.39 -2.75
N GLN A 120 12.80 -0.59 -1.89
CA GLN A 120 14.07 -0.99 -1.29
C GLN A 120 14.66 -2.17 -2.08
N ARG A 121 15.91 -2.06 -2.51
CA ARG A 121 16.68 -3.15 -3.12
C ARG A 121 17.55 -3.81 -2.05
N VAL A 122 17.21 -5.04 -1.69
CA VAL A 122 17.96 -5.84 -0.71
C VAL A 122 18.76 -6.90 -1.45
N VAL A 123 20.09 -6.88 -1.29
CA VAL A 123 21.02 -7.85 -1.86
C VAL A 123 21.55 -8.76 -0.76
N MET A 124 21.47 -10.07 -0.99
CA MET A 124 21.85 -11.11 -0.03
C MET A 124 22.64 -12.23 -0.71
N HIS A 125 23.48 -12.91 0.06
CA HIS A 125 24.11 -14.17 -0.34
C HIS A 125 23.53 -15.34 0.46
N CYS A 126 23.31 -16.48 -0.20
CA CYS A 126 22.89 -17.72 0.44
C CYS A 126 23.41 -18.95 -0.31
N THR A 127 23.46 -20.09 0.37
CA THR A 127 23.72 -21.39 -0.28
C THR A 127 22.41 -21.99 -0.77
N ALA A 128 22.30 -22.24 -2.07
CA ALA A 128 21.16 -22.93 -2.67
C ALA A 128 21.64 -23.84 -3.83
N PRO A 129 21.99 -25.10 -3.53
CA PRO A 129 22.53 -26.04 -4.51
C PRO A 129 21.57 -26.27 -5.68
N ASN A 130 20.30 -26.57 -5.38
CA ASN A 130 19.25 -26.76 -6.38
C ASN A 130 18.50 -25.45 -6.65
N LEU A 131 18.92 -24.73 -7.70
CA LEU A 131 18.35 -23.45 -8.10
C LEU A 131 16.86 -23.52 -8.49
N VAL A 132 16.42 -24.63 -9.08
CA VAL A 132 15.02 -24.81 -9.53
C VAL A 132 14.09 -24.92 -8.34
N VAL A 133 14.43 -25.77 -7.36
CA VAL A 133 13.66 -25.91 -6.12
C VAL A 133 13.71 -24.61 -5.30
N PHE A 134 14.87 -23.95 -5.24
CA PHE A 134 15.00 -22.67 -4.53
C PHE A 134 14.10 -21.57 -5.09
N LYS A 135 14.06 -21.39 -6.43
CA LYS A 135 13.17 -20.42 -7.08
C LYS A 135 11.69 -20.73 -6.84
N ARG A 136 11.32 -22.01 -6.68
CA ARG A 136 9.95 -22.41 -6.30
C ARG A 136 9.65 -22.05 -4.84
N LEU A 137 10.54 -22.41 -3.91
CA LEU A 137 10.42 -22.11 -2.48
C LEU A 137 10.36 -20.60 -2.20
N LEU A 138 11.14 -19.78 -2.91
CA LEU A 138 11.05 -18.31 -2.78
C LEU A 138 9.65 -17.78 -3.12
N LYS A 139 8.99 -18.31 -4.16
CA LYS A 139 7.61 -17.95 -4.51
C LYS A 139 6.62 -18.44 -3.45
N GLU A 140 6.75 -19.68 -2.99
CA GLU A 140 5.89 -20.29 -1.96
C GLU A 140 6.01 -19.54 -0.61
N VAL A 141 7.23 -19.22 -0.17
CA VAL A 141 7.46 -18.46 1.07
C VAL A 141 6.98 -17.02 0.93
N GLY A 142 7.24 -16.35 -0.20
CA GLY A 142 6.69 -15.01 -0.46
C GLY A 142 5.17 -14.99 -0.37
N ALA A 143 4.50 -15.97 -1.00
CA ALA A 143 3.04 -16.13 -0.95
C ALA A 143 2.47 -16.31 0.47
N MET A 144 3.24 -16.91 1.39
CA MET A 144 2.77 -17.30 2.73
C MET A 144 3.36 -16.48 3.89
N ASN A 145 4.21 -15.47 3.64
CA ASN A 145 4.92 -14.78 4.72
C ASN A 145 4.08 -13.65 5.36
N PRO A 146 3.58 -13.78 6.61
CA PRO A 146 2.84 -12.70 7.27
C PRO A 146 3.71 -11.48 7.58
N GLY A 147 5.04 -11.63 7.61
CA GLY A 147 5.97 -10.51 7.80
C GLY A 147 6.24 -9.72 6.51
N LEU A 148 6.02 -10.32 5.34
CA LEU A 148 6.27 -9.71 4.03
C LEU A 148 5.24 -10.25 3.03
N PRO A 149 4.00 -9.72 3.03
CA PRO A 149 2.98 -10.15 2.09
C PRO A 149 3.43 -9.91 0.63
N PRO A 150 2.96 -10.73 -0.33
CA PRO A 150 3.33 -10.64 -1.75
C PRO A 150 3.19 -9.25 -2.36
N THR A 151 2.20 -8.49 -1.91
CA THR A 151 1.97 -7.10 -2.34
C THR A 151 3.14 -6.16 -2.07
N GLN A 152 4.02 -6.49 -1.12
CA GLN A 152 5.23 -5.73 -0.84
C GLN A 152 6.45 -6.18 -1.67
N VAL A 153 6.40 -7.31 -2.39
CA VAL A 153 7.54 -7.82 -3.17
C VAL A 153 7.31 -7.59 -4.66
N GLU A 154 7.95 -6.56 -5.22
CA GLU A 154 7.81 -6.18 -6.62
C GLU A 154 8.59 -7.13 -7.56
N LYS A 155 9.75 -7.63 -7.10
CA LYS A 155 10.63 -8.49 -7.91
C LYS A 155 11.58 -9.30 -7.04
N THR A 156 11.93 -10.51 -7.50
CA THR A 156 13.04 -11.31 -6.95
C THR A 156 13.93 -11.80 -8.08
N GLU A 157 15.23 -11.54 -7.98
CA GLU A 157 16.28 -11.96 -8.92
C GLU A 157 17.21 -12.93 -8.19
N VAL A 158 17.68 -13.98 -8.88
CA VAL A 158 18.60 -14.98 -8.30
C VAL A 158 19.66 -15.35 -9.32
N ASP A 159 20.88 -14.91 -9.03
CA ASP A 159 22.07 -15.07 -9.86
C ASP A 159 23.03 -16.11 -9.26
N SER A 160 23.86 -16.70 -10.11
CA SER A 160 24.89 -17.65 -9.67
C SER A 160 26.18 -16.92 -9.31
N ALA A 161 26.60 -17.04 -8.05
CA ALA A 161 27.91 -16.58 -7.58
C ALA A 161 28.99 -17.68 -7.66
N GLY A 162 28.70 -18.79 -8.36
CA GLY A 162 29.55 -19.98 -8.47
C GLY A 162 29.14 -21.12 -7.53
N GLY A 163 29.31 -22.36 -7.99
CA GLY A 163 28.98 -23.56 -7.22
C GLY A 163 27.53 -23.57 -6.72
N ALA A 164 27.35 -23.71 -5.39
CA ALA A 164 26.06 -23.64 -4.71
C ALA A 164 25.72 -22.22 -4.18
N LEU A 165 26.64 -21.25 -4.27
CA LEU A 165 26.41 -19.89 -3.78
C LEU A 165 25.52 -19.11 -4.76
N ARG A 166 24.55 -18.38 -4.22
CA ARG A 166 23.65 -17.51 -4.98
C ARG A 166 23.69 -16.09 -4.43
N THR A 167 23.57 -15.14 -5.34
CA THR A 167 23.20 -13.76 -5.00
C THR A 167 21.70 -13.61 -5.24
N VAL A 168 20.98 -13.18 -4.23
CA VAL A 168 19.54 -12.96 -4.27
C VAL A 168 19.29 -11.47 -4.10
N THR A 169 18.62 -10.86 -5.08
CA THR A 169 18.16 -9.48 -4.99
C THR A 169 16.64 -9.48 -4.86
N VAL A 170 16.11 -8.90 -3.79
CA VAL A 170 14.67 -8.74 -3.55
C VAL A 170 14.33 -7.25 -3.55
N TYR A 171 13.32 -6.87 -4.32
CA TYR A 171 12.82 -5.49 -4.39
C TYR A 171 11.53 -5.42 -3.58
N VAL A 172 11.57 -4.64 -2.49
CA VAL A 172 10.54 -4.62 -1.44
C VAL A 172 10.03 -3.21 -1.18
N ARG A 173 8.71 -3.02 -1.08
CA ARG A 173 8.06 -1.77 -0.63
C ARG A 173 8.10 -1.65 0.89
N GLU A 174 9.07 -0.91 1.42
CA GLU A 174 9.23 -0.66 2.86
C GLU A 174 9.79 0.74 3.14
N TRP A 175 9.42 1.29 4.31
CA TRP A 175 9.73 2.67 4.69
C TRP A 175 11.19 2.89 5.10
N ASP A 176 11.88 1.84 5.53
CA ASP A 176 13.28 1.90 5.93
C ASP A 176 14.05 0.64 5.48
N SER A 177 15.36 0.80 5.30
CA SER A 177 16.27 -0.24 4.84
C SER A 177 16.32 -1.44 5.77
N ASP A 178 16.12 -1.23 7.07
CA ASP A 178 16.36 -2.23 8.11
C ASP A 178 15.16 -3.17 8.22
N ARG A 179 13.93 -2.65 8.09
CA ARG A 179 12.70 -3.45 7.88
C ARG A 179 12.77 -4.21 6.58
N ALA A 180 13.17 -3.57 5.48
CA ALA A 180 13.30 -4.22 4.19
C ALA A 180 14.30 -5.39 4.26
N ALA A 181 15.48 -5.14 4.83
CA ALA A 181 16.51 -6.14 5.07
C ALA A 181 15.98 -7.29 5.94
N SER A 182 15.40 -6.99 7.10
CA SER A 182 14.89 -8.00 8.04
C SER A 182 13.84 -8.90 7.40
N LYS A 183 12.89 -8.31 6.66
CA LYS A 183 11.82 -9.02 5.96
C LYS A 183 12.33 -9.88 4.82
N ALA A 184 13.22 -9.33 3.98
CA ALA A 184 13.77 -10.02 2.83
C ALA A 184 14.75 -11.15 3.25
N VAL A 185 15.59 -10.91 4.25
CA VAL A 185 16.46 -11.93 4.84
C VAL A 185 15.63 -13.09 5.39
N GLU A 186 14.56 -12.81 6.15
CA GLU A 186 13.69 -13.87 6.68
C GLU A 186 13.00 -14.70 5.58
N MET A 187 12.52 -14.04 4.52
CA MET A 187 11.96 -14.71 3.33
C MET A 187 12.98 -15.63 2.65
N VAL A 188 14.17 -15.11 2.34
CA VAL A 188 15.23 -15.87 1.66
C VAL A 188 15.78 -16.99 2.55
N ARG A 189 15.86 -16.75 3.87
CA ARG A 189 16.35 -17.71 4.87
C ARG A 189 15.44 -18.92 4.95
N ARG A 190 14.13 -18.74 5.08
CA ARG A 190 13.15 -19.84 5.04
C ARG A 190 13.25 -20.66 3.76
N ALA A 191 13.39 -20.01 2.61
CA ALA A 191 13.52 -20.69 1.32
C ALA A 191 14.87 -21.43 1.17
N SER A 192 15.96 -20.93 1.74
CA SER A 192 17.28 -21.57 1.69
C SER A 192 17.35 -22.74 2.68
N GLU A 193 16.95 -22.55 3.95
CA GLU A 193 16.96 -23.60 4.98
C GLU A 193 16.02 -24.78 4.64
N SER A 194 14.99 -24.56 3.83
CA SER A 194 14.11 -25.62 3.31
C SER A 194 14.76 -26.49 2.22
N LEU A 195 15.98 -26.17 1.77
CA LEU A 195 16.75 -26.99 0.82
C LEU A 195 17.68 -27.96 1.55
N GLN A 196 17.76 -29.18 1.02
CA GLN A 196 18.86 -30.08 1.36
C GLN A 196 20.20 -29.45 0.93
N GLY A 197 21.09 -29.18 1.89
CA GLY A 197 22.35 -28.45 1.65
C GLY A 197 22.18 -26.93 1.49
N GLY A 198 21.04 -26.37 1.91
CA GLY A 198 20.87 -24.93 2.12
C GLY A 198 21.76 -24.39 3.25
N GLY A 199 21.82 -23.07 3.40
CA GLY A 199 22.72 -22.43 4.36
C GLY A 199 22.22 -21.07 4.85
N PRO A 200 22.94 -20.42 5.77
CA PRO A 200 22.57 -19.11 6.30
C PRO A 200 22.54 -18.05 5.18
N VAL A 201 21.75 -17.01 5.41
CA VAL A 201 21.64 -15.84 4.54
C VAL A 201 22.47 -14.71 5.13
N THR A 202 23.39 -14.17 4.32
CA THR A 202 24.19 -12.99 4.66
C THR A 202 23.64 -11.80 3.90
N LEU A 203 23.20 -10.77 4.63
CA LEU A 203 22.87 -9.46 4.04
C LEU A 203 24.15 -8.82 3.48
N ILE A 204 24.09 -8.33 2.24
CA ILE A 204 25.19 -7.59 1.59
C ILE A 204 24.88 -6.10 1.59
N SER A 205 23.65 -5.73 1.21
CA SER A 205 23.17 -4.36 1.32
C SER A 205 21.64 -4.29 1.32
N ALA A 206 21.10 -3.21 1.88
CA ALA A 206 19.73 -2.78 1.65
C ALA A 206 19.77 -1.27 1.36
N THR A 207 19.26 -0.88 0.20
CA THR A 207 19.35 0.51 -0.29
C THR A 207 18.08 0.89 -1.02
N GLU A 208 17.62 2.12 -0.83
CA GLU A 208 16.51 2.67 -1.58
C GLU A 208 16.84 2.76 -3.08
N VAL A 209 15.90 2.32 -3.92
CA VAL A 209 15.94 2.50 -5.36
C VAL A 209 15.46 3.92 -5.65
N VAL A 210 16.41 4.83 -5.81
CA VAL A 210 16.13 6.18 -6.30
C VAL A 210 15.66 6.07 -7.75
N CYS A 211 14.34 6.15 -7.97
CA CYS A 211 13.81 6.43 -9.30
C CYS A 211 14.29 7.82 -9.71
N GLY A 212 15.00 7.90 -10.84
CA GLY A 212 15.36 9.19 -11.42
C GLY A 212 14.10 10.00 -11.74
N SER A 213 14.09 11.25 -11.28
CA SER A 213 13.06 12.27 -11.55
C SER A 213 12.99 12.64 -13.03
#